data_AF-A0AAD5QH91-F1
#
_entry.id   AF-A0AAD5QH91-F1
#
_cell.length_a   1.000
_cell.length_b   1.000
_cell.length_c   1.000
_cell.angle_alpha   90.00
_cell.angle_beta   90.00
_cell.angle_gamma   90.00
#
_symmetry.space_group_name_H-M   'P 1'
#
loop_
_entity.id
_entity.type
_entity.pdbx_description
1 polymer ?
#
loop_
_entity_poly.entity_id
_entity_poly.type
_entity_poly.pdbx_seq_one_letter_code
_entity_poly.pdbx_strand_id
1 'polypeptide(L)'
;MATCSLGYQESGFFGCGDDHGRRCVMSRSYKSTGYLPVMRRQVKNRPHSLRWTCSLKRPGENAEPTVDCFHCESCHNPTESDVGAGQCLVRTLYLSVDPAQRCRMNSITGVDYLSPYEPGELVDGLEGVGVVEVISVTSCAHLWPWTRKFIADCTDLVKVNLPVGYSPSIVLSGVGLSGMTALLGIRKKAAIDRFRPQTIVISAAAGSCGTLAGQIARLEGCSRVTSELMFDGAINYREESISDALSRLAPDGVDIYFDNVGGFVSDAVIQNVKETVYEGLSAAPQAFVDMMAGKNIGKMVVKL
;
A
#
# COMPACT_ATOMS: atom_id res chain seq x y z
N MET A 1 -17.06 36.90 8.64
CA MET A 1 -18.26 36.17 9.09
C MET A 1 -19.22 36.08 7.93
N ALA A 2 -19.30 34.91 7.32
CA ALA A 2 -20.43 34.45 6.51
C ALA A 2 -20.37 32.93 6.56
N THR A 3 -21.25 32.34 7.36
CA THR A 3 -21.41 30.91 7.60
C THR A 3 -22.02 30.24 6.38
N CYS A 4 -21.38 29.20 5.85
CA CYS A 4 -21.94 28.37 4.78
C CYS A 4 -22.83 27.30 5.42
N SER A 5 -24.15 27.44 5.25
CA SER A 5 -25.16 26.47 5.65
C SER A 5 -25.33 25.40 4.57
N LEU A 6 -25.12 24.14 4.94
CA LEU A 6 -25.44 22.96 4.14
C LEU A 6 -26.97 22.82 4.01
N GLY A 7 -27.48 22.89 2.77
CA GLY A 7 -28.87 22.61 2.44
C GLY A 7 -28.98 21.34 1.59
N TYR A 8 -29.60 20.32 2.17
CA TYR A 8 -30.08 19.10 1.49
C TYR A 8 -31.49 19.36 0.94
N GLN A 9 -31.80 18.95 -0.29
CA GLN A 9 -33.15 18.48 -0.69
C GLN A 9 -33.18 17.74 -2.04
N GLU A 10 -34.02 16.72 -2.10
CA GLU A 10 -34.20 15.70 -3.15
C GLU A 10 -35.19 16.08 -4.27
N SER A 11 -34.97 15.49 -5.46
CA SER A 11 -35.94 15.00 -6.48
C SER A 11 -36.90 15.96 -7.23
N GLY A 12 -36.98 15.79 -8.57
CA GLY A 12 -38.09 16.30 -9.41
C GLY A 12 -37.77 16.44 -10.91
N PHE A 13 -38.63 15.89 -11.77
CA PHE A 13 -38.50 15.67 -13.23
C PHE A 13 -39.15 16.78 -14.12
N PHE A 14 -38.72 16.85 -15.39
CA PHE A 14 -39.33 17.40 -16.64
C PHE A 14 -39.59 18.91 -16.86
N GLY A 15 -39.18 19.40 -18.06
CA GLY A 15 -39.76 20.57 -18.75
C GLY A 15 -38.90 21.22 -19.85
N CYS A 16 -39.26 20.98 -21.13
CA CYS A 16 -38.71 21.60 -22.35
C CYS A 16 -39.13 23.07 -22.56
N GLY A 17 -38.37 23.81 -23.38
CA GLY A 17 -38.79 25.03 -24.07
C GLY A 17 -37.67 25.71 -24.86
N ASP A 18 -37.73 25.62 -26.19
CA ASP A 18 -36.92 26.33 -27.21
C ASP A 18 -37.13 27.87 -27.13
N ASP A 19 -36.45 28.80 -27.81
CA ASP A 19 -35.69 28.81 -29.06
C ASP A 19 -34.92 30.17 -29.20
N HIS A 20 -34.03 30.23 -30.19
CA HIS A 20 -33.50 31.41 -30.91
C HIS A 20 -32.15 32.04 -30.50
N GLY A 21 -31.08 31.39 -30.97
CA GLY A 21 -30.39 31.86 -32.18
C GLY A 21 -29.35 32.98 -32.05
N ARG A 22 -28.06 32.62 -32.10
CA ARG A 22 -27.08 32.95 -33.17
C ARG A 22 -25.65 32.56 -32.74
N ARG A 23 -25.01 31.71 -33.55
CA ARG A 23 -23.56 31.41 -33.54
C ARG A 23 -22.93 31.96 -34.82
N CYS A 24 -21.79 32.64 -34.70
CA CYS A 24 -20.64 32.68 -35.62
C CYS A 24 -19.57 33.60 -34.99
N VAL A 25 -18.50 33.09 -34.36
CA VAL A 25 -17.23 32.55 -34.90
C VAL A 25 -16.21 33.64 -35.34
N MET A 26 -15.10 33.67 -34.59
CA MET A 26 -13.72 34.12 -34.87
C MET A 26 -13.39 35.56 -35.30
N SER A 27 -12.47 36.20 -34.55
CA SER A 27 -11.16 36.55 -35.13
C SER A 27 -10.11 36.84 -34.03
N ARG A 28 -8.89 36.32 -34.25
CA ARG A 28 -7.67 36.65 -33.49
C ARG A 28 -7.19 38.05 -33.90
N SER A 29 -6.76 38.85 -32.92
CA SER A 29 -5.61 39.75 -33.07
C SER A 29 -5.06 40.11 -31.71
N TYR A 30 -3.96 39.47 -31.29
CA TYR A 30 -3.17 39.93 -30.15
C TYR A 30 -2.11 40.90 -30.70
N LYS A 31 -2.34 42.21 -30.51
CA LYS A 31 -1.31 43.23 -30.64
C LYS A 31 -0.60 43.39 -29.30
N SER A 32 0.71 43.33 -29.35
CA SER A 32 1.64 43.59 -28.26
C SER A 32 1.58 45.05 -27.80
N THR A 33 1.27 45.30 -26.54
CA THR A 33 1.59 46.57 -25.88
C THR A 33 1.76 46.36 -24.37
N GLY A 34 2.89 46.88 -23.85
CA GLY A 34 2.98 47.36 -22.47
C GLY A 34 3.50 46.38 -21.44
N TYR A 35 4.83 46.30 -21.30
CA TYR A 35 5.48 45.91 -20.06
C TYR A 35 5.03 46.88 -18.94
N LEU A 36 4.14 46.42 -18.05
CA LEU A 36 3.99 47.00 -16.72
C LEU A 36 4.91 46.21 -15.78
N PRO A 37 5.75 46.87 -14.97
CA PRO A 37 6.62 46.15 -14.05
C PRO A 37 5.73 45.49 -12.99
N VAL A 38 5.66 44.16 -13.03
CA VAL A 38 5.12 43.35 -11.95
C VAL A 38 5.95 43.70 -10.71
N MET A 39 5.35 44.43 -9.76
CA MET A 39 5.92 44.60 -8.43
C MET A 39 6.21 43.20 -7.90
N ARG A 40 7.48 42.83 -7.82
CA ARG A 40 7.94 41.68 -7.05
C ARG A 40 7.53 41.95 -5.60
N ARG A 41 6.39 41.41 -5.18
CA ARG A 41 6.08 41.25 -3.76
C ARG A 41 7.27 40.50 -3.18
N GLN A 42 8.02 41.17 -2.31
CA GLN A 42 9.08 40.53 -1.53
C GLN A 42 8.49 39.28 -0.90
N VAL A 43 9.05 38.12 -1.25
CA VAL A 43 8.76 36.84 -0.61
C VAL A 43 9.32 36.95 0.82
N LYS A 44 8.52 37.51 1.73
CA LYS A 44 8.86 37.60 3.15
C LYS A 44 9.08 36.19 3.70
N ASN A 45 10.22 35.98 4.37
CA ASN A 45 10.60 34.85 5.22
C ASN A 45 9.52 33.76 5.40
N ARG A 46 9.35 32.91 4.39
CA ARG A 46 8.54 31.69 4.55
C ARG A 46 9.40 30.67 5.29
N PRO A 47 8.91 30.00 6.34
CA PRO A 47 9.69 28.99 7.04
C PRO A 47 10.09 27.88 6.05
N HIS A 48 11.37 27.54 6.03
CA HIS A 48 11.91 26.48 5.18
C HIS A 48 11.39 25.10 5.64
N SER A 49 11.20 24.22 4.67
CA SER A 49 10.95 22.79 4.84
C SER A 49 11.95 21.99 4.04
N LEU A 50 11.96 20.69 4.28
CA LEU A 50 12.63 19.72 3.44
C LEU A 50 11.57 18.97 2.62
N ARG A 51 11.94 18.65 1.38
CA ARG A 51 11.21 17.67 0.56
C ARG A 51 12.21 16.69 -0.03
N TRP A 52 11.78 15.45 -0.18
CA TRP A 52 12.59 14.40 -0.79
C TRP A 52 12.11 14.10 -2.21
N THR A 53 13.05 14.09 -3.14
CA THR A 53 12.82 13.69 -4.53
C THR A 53 13.64 12.44 -4.87
N CYS A 54 13.17 11.68 -5.85
CA CYS A 54 13.94 10.56 -6.39
C CYS A 54 15.10 11.12 -7.22
N SER A 55 16.32 10.70 -6.93
CA SER A 55 17.50 11.11 -7.69
C SER A 55 17.52 10.47 -9.09
N LEU A 56 18.40 10.97 -9.97
CA LEU A 56 18.73 10.31 -11.23
C LEU A 56 19.35 8.91 -11.03
N LYS A 57 19.99 8.68 -9.88
CA LYS A 57 20.60 7.39 -9.55
C LYS A 57 19.53 6.38 -9.12
N ARG A 58 19.24 5.41 -9.99
CA ARG A 58 18.43 4.24 -9.65
C ARG A 58 19.33 3.10 -9.13
N PRO A 59 18.87 2.29 -8.16
CA PRO A 59 19.61 1.13 -7.69
C PRO A 59 19.74 0.01 -8.75
N GLY A 60 18.95 0.04 -9.83
CA GLY A 60 18.82 -1.07 -10.78
C GLY A 60 17.77 -2.08 -10.31
N GLU A 61 17.44 -3.08 -11.12
CA GLU A 61 16.25 -3.93 -10.90
C GLU A 61 16.28 -4.69 -9.56
N ASN A 62 17.42 -5.32 -9.24
CA ASN A 62 17.56 -6.26 -8.13
C ASN A 62 18.53 -5.79 -7.02
N ALA A 63 19.11 -4.59 -7.12
CA ALA A 63 20.06 -4.12 -6.10
C ALA A 63 19.35 -3.42 -4.94
N GLU A 64 20.01 -3.36 -3.78
CA GLU A 64 19.50 -2.61 -2.64
C GLU A 64 19.59 -1.09 -2.89
N PRO A 65 18.58 -0.31 -2.46
CA PRO A 65 18.66 1.14 -2.55
C PRO A 65 19.72 1.70 -1.59
N THR A 66 20.40 2.74 -2.03
CA THR A 66 21.38 3.49 -1.23
C THR A 66 20.85 4.91 -1.00
N VAL A 67 21.34 5.61 0.03
CA VAL A 67 20.82 6.95 0.41
C VAL A 67 20.96 7.96 -0.74
N ASP A 68 21.97 7.80 -1.60
CA ASP A 68 22.19 8.66 -2.76
C ASP A 68 21.24 8.39 -3.94
N CYS A 69 20.36 7.38 -3.83
CA CYS A 69 19.17 7.27 -4.69
C CYS A 69 18.11 8.33 -4.38
N PHE A 70 18.27 9.08 -3.29
CA PHE A 70 17.35 10.13 -2.85
C PHE A 70 18.04 11.48 -2.81
N HIS A 71 17.31 12.54 -3.12
CA HIS A 71 17.77 13.91 -3.01
C HIS A 71 16.88 14.67 -2.03
N CYS A 72 17.50 15.28 -1.02
CA CYS A 72 16.81 16.15 -0.08
C CYS A 72 17.10 17.60 -0.44
N GLU A 73 16.08 18.39 -0.68
CA GLU A 73 16.24 19.82 -0.96
C GLU A 73 15.43 20.68 0.01
N SER A 74 15.97 21.86 0.29
CA SER A 74 15.26 22.89 1.05
C SER A 74 14.24 23.57 0.14
N CYS A 75 12.99 23.63 0.59
CA CYS A 75 11.90 24.28 -0.12
C CYS A 75 11.16 25.26 0.81
N HIS A 76 10.41 26.20 0.24
CA HIS A 76 9.50 27.02 1.03
C HIS A 76 8.24 26.20 1.31
N ASN A 77 7.75 26.25 2.55
CA ASN A 77 6.44 25.69 2.84
C ASN A 77 5.37 26.42 2.02
N PRO A 78 4.37 25.69 1.47
CA PRO A 78 3.15 26.31 1.02
C PRO A 78 2.44 26.99 2.19
N THR A 79 1.69 28.02 1.86
CA THR A 79 0.94 28.88 2.77
C THR A 79 -0.51 28.95 2.32
N GLU A 80 -1.39 29.48 3.16
CA GLU A 80 -2.81 29.65 2.81
C GLU A 80 -3.03 30.46 1.52
N SER A 81 -2.12 31.38 1.18
CA SER A 81 -2.22 32.15 -0.07
C SER A 81 -2.00 31.32 -1.33
N ASP A 82 -1.41 30.14 -1.19
CA ASP A 82 -1.11 29.23 -2.29
C ASP A 82 -2.27 28.24 -2.54
N VAL A 83 -3.25 28.18 -1.63
CA VAL A 83 -4.39 27.23 -1.68
C VAL A 83 -5.43 27.68 -2.71
N GLY A 84 -5.68 26.83 -3.71
CA GLY A 84 -6.70 27.03 -4.72
C GLY A 84 -8.12 26.63 -4.28
N ALA A 85 -9.10 26.87 -5.17
CA ALA A 85 -10.47 26.42 -4.95
C ALA A 85 -10.54 24.89 -4.88
N GLY A 86 -11.18 24.34 -3.84
CA GLY A 86 -11.29 22.89 -3.62
C GLY A 86 -10.05 22.25 -2.99
N GLN A 87 -9.00 23.02 -2.71
CA GLN A 87 -7.75 22.53 -2.13
C GLN A 87 -7.63 22.90 -0.65
N CYS A 88 -6.69 22.25 0.03
CA CYS A 88 -6.34 22.59 1.40
C CYS A 88 -4.84 22.45 1.69
N LEU A 89 -4.37 23.23 2.67
CA LEU A 89 -3.01 23.12 3.19
C LEU A 89 -2.95 22.00 4.23
N VAL A 90 -2.09 21.02 3.98
CA VAL A 90 -1.89 19.85 4.82
C VAL A 90 -0.51 19.90 5.47
N ARG A 91 -0.46 19.59 6.77
CA ARG A 91 0.78 19.36 7.51
C ARG A 91 0.90 17.88 7.87
N THR A 92 1.96 17.24 7.40
CA THR A 92 2.26 15.83 7.68
C THR A 92 2.52 15.61 9.17
N LEU A 93 1.91 14.56 9.72
CA LEU A 93 2.23 14.03 11.05
C LEU A 93 3.10 12.78 10.94
N TYR A 94 2.68 11.84 10.08
CA TYR A 94 3.39 10.60 9.80
C TYR A 94 3.31 10.28 8.31
N LEU A 95 4.39 9.73 7.78
CA LEU A 95 4.46 9.14 6.44
C LEU A 95 4.77 7.66 6.59
N SER A 96 4.29 6.85 5.66
CA SER A 96 4.65 5.43 5.62
C SER A 96 5.94 5.22 4.82
N VAL A 97 6.65 4.15 5.16
CA VAL A 97 7.81 3.64 4.45
C VAL A 97 7.55 2.17 4.20
N ASP A 98 7.32 1.81 2.94
CA ASP A 98 6.78 0.52 2.55
C ASP A 98 7.73 -0.19 1.56
N PRO A 99 7.93 -1.52 1.68
CA PRO A 99 8.72 -2.29 0.72
C PRO A 99 8.26 -2.11 -0.73
N ALA A 100 6.96 -1.90 -0.95
CA ALA A 100 6.39 -1.66 -2.28
C ALA A 100 6.93 -0.37 -2.96
N GLN A 101 7.48 0.59 -2.21
CA GLN A 101 8.16 1.74 -2.82
C GLN A 101 9.43 1.32 -3.60
N ARG A 102 10.05 0.18 -3.26
CA ARG A 102 11.27 -0.30 -3.91
C ARG A 102 11.05 -0.57 -5.39
N CYS A 103 9.92 -1.17 -5.78
CA CYS A 103 9.67 -1.49 -7.19
C CYS A 103 9.53 -0.21 -8.03
N ARG A 104 9.03 0.89 -7.44
CA ARG A 104 8.94 2.20 -8.11
C ARG A 104 10.29 2.86 -8.36
N MET A 105 11.36 2.42 -7.69
CA MET A 105 12.71 2.90 -7.98
C MET A 105 13.28 2.32 -9.29
N ASN A 106 12.69 1.22 -9.81
CA ASN A 106 13.03 0.66 -11.12
C ASN A 106 12.38 1.46 -12.25
N SER A 107 12.95 1.41 -13.46
CA SER A 107 12.32 2.00 -14.66
C SER A 107 11.04 1.27 -15.07
N ILE A 108 10.90 0.00 -14.67
CA ILE A 108 9.69 -0.80 -14.81
C ILE A 108 9.39 -1.39 -13.44
N THR A 109 8.20 -1.15 -12.91
CA THR A 109 7.83 -1.60 -11.55
C THR A 109 7.50 -3.08 -11.47
N GLY A 110 7.18 -3.71 -12.61
CA GLY A 110 6.71 -5.09 -12.70
C GLY A 110 5.25 -5.26 -12.27
N VAL A 111 4.53 -4.16 -12.02
CA VAL A 111 3.12 -4.14 -11.63
C VAL A 111 2.35 -3.08 -12.43
N ASP A 112 1.05 -3.26 -12.59
CA ASP A 112 0.17 -2.38 -13.38
C ASP A 112 -0.47 -1.25 -12.55
N TYR A 113 -0.39 -1.32 -11.22
CA TYR A 113 -1.04 -0.38 -10.31
C TYR A 113 -0.08 0.66 -9.68
N LEU A 114 1.23 0.57 -9.92
CA LEU A 114 2.22 1.57 -9.48
C LEU A 114 3.14 1.98 -10.62
N SER A 115 3.25 3.30 -10.81
CA SER A 115 4.20 3.89 -11.75
C SER A 115 5.60 4.03 -11.15
N PRO A 116 6.66 3.94 -11.97
CA PRO A 116 8.01 4.30 -11.56
C PRO A 116 8.07 5.74 -11.02
N TYR A 117 8.97 6.00 -10.08
CA TYR A 117 9.38 7.37 -9.79
C TYR A 117 10.17 7.92 -10.96
N GLU A 118 9.84 9.12 -11.41
CA GLU A 118 10.66 9.85 -12.37
C GLU A 118 11.78 10.62 -11.64
N PRO A 119 12.97 10.78 -12.25
CA PRO A 119 14.02 11.59 -11.65
C PRO A 119 13.56 13.03 -11.38
N GLY A 120 13.74 13.49 -10.15
CA GLY A 120 13.27 14.80 -9.67
C GLY A 120 11.83 14.82 -9.18
N GLU A 121 11.06 13.74 -9.34
CA GLU A 121 9.73 13.59 -8.76
C GLU A 121 9.81 13.46 -7.24
N LEU A 122 8.78 13.93 -6.53
CA LEU A 122 8.65 13.71 -5.10
C LEU A 122 8.51 12.22 -4.79
N VAL A 123 9.26 11.76 -3.78
CA VAL A 123 9.01 10.45 -3.20
C VAL A 123 7.74 10.54 -2.36
N ASP A 124 6.91 9.51 -2.41
CA ASP A 124 5.72 9.38 -1.58
C ASP A 124 5.74 8.11 -0.75
N GLY A 125 5.03 8.11 0.38
CA GLY A 125 4.99 6.99 1.32
C GLY A 125 3.97 5.90 0.99
N LEU A 126 3.34 5.89 -0.19
CA LEU A 126 2.11 5.12 -0.50
C LEU A 126 0.89 5.45 0.36
N GLU A 127 1.07 5.75 1.65
CA GLU A 127 0.10 6.30 2.59
C GLU A 127 0.76 7.34 3.50
N GLY A 128 -0.05 8.25 4.02
CA GLY A 128 0.36 9.15 5.08
C GLY A 128 -0.83 9.77 5.80
N VAL A 129 -0.54 10.42 6.92
CA VAL A 129 -1.55 11.07 7.77
C VAL A 129 -1.04 12.41 8.26
N GLY A 130 -1.93 13.39 8.21
CA GLY A 130 -1.62 14.78 8.53
C GLY A 130 -2.83 15.54 9.03
N VAL A 131 -2.62 16.82 9.29
CA VAL A 131 -3.67 17.76 9.71
C VAL A 131 -3.93 18.77 8.61
N VAL A 132 -5.19 18.93 8.23
CA VAL A 132 -5.65 20.06 7.41
C VAL A 132 -5.67 21.31 8.29
N GLU A 133 -4.77 22.27 8.05
CA GLU A 133 -4.46 23.32 9.05
C GLU A 133 -5.66 24.22 9.37
N VAL A 134 -6.40 24.68 8.36
CA VAL A 134 -7.50 25.65 8.54
C VAL A 134 -8.63 25.11 9.42
N ILE A 135 -8.95 23.83 9.28
CA ILE A 135 -10.07 23.19 10.00
C ILE A 135 -9.59 22.28 11.13
N SER A 136 -8.27 22.12 11.29
CA SER A 136 -7.64 21.24 12.28
C SER A 136 -8.17 19.80 12.27
N VAL A 137 -8.51 19.29 11.09
CA VAL A 137 -8.99 17.91 10.89
C VAL A 137 -7.83 17.01 10.53
N THR A 138 -7.70 15.88 11.23
CA THR A 138 -6.74 14.83 10.86
C THR A 138 -7.31 14.02 9.70
N SER A 139 -6.50 13.88 8.64
CA SER A 139 -6.86 13.17 7.42
C SER A 139 -5.70 12.33 6.92
N CYS A 140 -6.02 11.25 6.22
CA CYS A 140 -5.06 10.40 5.51
C CYS A 140 -5.35 10.39 4.01
N ALA A 141 -4.36 9.98 3.24
CA ALA A 141 -4.48 9.75 1.81
C ALA A 141 -3.41 8.77 1.34
N HIS A 142 -3.60 8.27 0.12
CA HIS A 142 -2.59 7.52 -0.62
C HIS A 142 -1.58 8.46 -1.28
N LEU A 143 -0.44 7.91 -1.70
CA LEU A 143 0.65 8.62 -2.39
C LEU A 143 1.09 9.89 -1.64
N TRP A 144 1.20 9.79 -0.32
CA TRP A 144 1.51 10.92 0.54
C TRP A 144 2.95 11.42 0.35
N PRO A 145 3.18 12.65 -0.10
CA PRO A 145 4.53 13.11 -0.45
C PRO A 145 5.41 13.22 0.80
N TRP A 146 6.71 12.89 0.65
CA TRP A 146 7.73 13.02 1.68
C TRP A 146 8.15 14.49 1.87
N THR A 147 7.23 15.27 2.43
CA THR A 147 7.36 16.69 2.77
C THR A 147 6.63 17.00 4.07
N ARG A 148 7.01 18.07 4.77
CA ARG A 148 6.33 18.50 6.00
C ARG A 148 4.98 19.17 5.74
N LYS A 149 4.86 19.92 4.64
CA LYS A 149 3.61 20.56 4.21
C LYS A 149 3.46 20.47 2.70
N PHE A 150 2.21 20.35 2.27
CA PHE A 150 1.83 20.33 0.86
C PHE A 150 0.38 20.79 0.70
N ILE A 151 0.00 21.10 -0.53
CA ILE A 151 -1.39 21.39 -0.90
C ILE A 151 -1.98 20.11 -1.47
N ALA A 152 -3.15 19.72 -1.00
CA ALA A 152 -3.88 18.56 -1.48
C ALA A 152 -5.27 19.00 -1.98
N ASP A 153 -5.80 18.28 -2.96
CA ASP A 153 -7.22 18.37 -3.29
C ASP A 153 -8.02 17.75 -2.13
N CYS A 154 -9.06 18.45 -1.67
CA CYS A 154 -9.84 17.99 -0.53
C CYS A 154 -10.53 16.65 -0.79
N THR A 155 -10.75 16.29 -2.06
CA THR A 155 -11.37 15.03 -2.49
C THR A 155 -10.48 13.80 -2.30
N ASP A 156 -9.17 14.01 -2.22
CA ASP A 156 -8.20 12.92 -2.07
C ASP A 156 -7.97 12.56 -0.60
N LEU A 157 -8.46 13.41 0.32
CA LEU A 157 -8.30 13.25 1.75
C LEU A 157 -9.48 12.52 2.37
N VAL A 158 -9.17 11.50 3.16
CA VAL A 158 -10.14 10.79 3.98
C VAL A 158 -9.98 11.25 5.43
N LYS A 159 -11.07 11.73 6.03
CA LYS A 159 -11.07 12.11 7.44
C LYS A 159 -10.79 10.88 8.32
N VAL A 160 -9.79 11.00 9.19
CA VAL A 160 -9.45 9.98 10.16
C VAL A 160 -10.34 10.12 11.39
N ASN A 161 -11.11 9.07 11.69
CA ASN A 161 -11.93 8.99 12.89
C ASN A 161 -11.42 7.83 13.76
N LEU A 162 -10.59 8.16 14.75
CA LEU A 162 -10.05 7.19 15.70
C LEU A 162 -10.66 7.37 17.09
N PRO A 163 -10.75 6.31 17.90
CA PRO A 163 -11.13 6.44 19.30
C PRO A 163 -10.16 7.39 20.04
N VAL A 164 -10.66 8.01 21.10
CA VAL A 164 -9.87 8.94 21.92
C VAL A 164 -8.62 8.22 22.46
N GLY A 165 -7.47 8.88 22.36
CA GLY A 165 -6.18 8.37 22.85
C GLY A 165 -5.37 7.54 21.85
N TYR A 166 -5.93 7.19 20.68
CA TYR A 166 -5.19 6.49 19.64
C TYR A 166 -4.30 7.44 18.84
N SER A 167 -3.05 7.03 18.58
CA SER A 167 -2.16 7.76 17.69
C SER A 167 -2.68 7.70 16.25
N PRO A 168 -2.69 8.82 15.50
CA PRO A 168 -3.00 8.82 14.07
C PRO A 168 -2.14 7.87 13.24
N SER A 169 -0.91 7.55 13.67
CA SER A 169 -0.01 6.64 12.95
C SER A 169 -0.58 5.22 12.77
N ILE A 170 -1.57 4.81 13.58
CA ILE A 170 -2.21 3.50 13.44
C ILE A 170 -2.87 3.31 12.06
N VAL A 171 -3.27 4.42 11.40
CA VAL A 171 -3.84 4.38 10.05
C VAL A 171 -2.85 4.02 8.96
N LEU A 172 -1.55 3.98 9.28
CA LEU A 172 -0.49 3.53 8.37
C LEU A 172 -0.10 2.07 8.64
N SER A 173 -0.80 1.39 9.55
CA SER A 173 -0.51 0.01 9.94
C SER A 173 -1.78 -0.83 10.01
N GLY A 174 -2.29 -1.11 11.21
CA GLY A 174 -3.38 -2.05 11.47
C GLY A 174 -4.71 -1.70 10.83
N VAL A 175 -4.99 -0.41 10.63
CA VAL A 175 -6.22 0.07 9.98
C VAL A 175 -5.95 0.74 8.62
N GLY A 176 -4.73 0.59 8.11
CA GLY A 176 -4.28 1.09 6.81
C GLY A 176 -4.04 -0.01 5.78
N LEU A 177 -3.20 0.28 4.78
CA LEU A 177 -2.87 -0.63 3.68
C LEU A 177 -2.28 -1.95 4.17
N SER A 178 -1.36 -1.92 5.14
CA SER A 178 -0.77 -3.13 5.73
C SER A 178 -1.81 -4.06 6.36
N GLY A 179 -2.70 -3.52 7.19
CA GLY A 179 -3.76 -4.30 7.84
C GLY A 179 -4.80 -4.82 6.85
N MET A 180 -5.18 -4.01 5.87
CA MET A 180 -6.08 -4.44 4.80
C MET A 180 -5.48 -5.57 3.96
N THR A 181 -4.19 -5.48 3.65
CA THR A 181 -3.45 -6.50 2.89
C THR A 181 -3.43 -7.82 3.64
N ALA A 182 -3.07 -7.80 4.93
CA ALA A 182 -3.10 -8.98 5.79
C ALA A 182 -4.52 -9.58 5.87
N LEU A 183 -5.53 -8.75 6.11
CA LEU A 183 -6.91 -9.18 6.25
C LEU A 183 -7.46 -9.85 4.99
N LEU A 184 -7.29 -9.22 3.83
CA LEU A 184 -7.76 -9.75 2.55
C LEU A 184 -6.94 -10.97 2.12
N GLY A 185 -5.62 -10.95 2.31
CA GLY A 185 -4.77 -12.11 2.03
C GLY A 185 -5.22 -13.34 2.81
N ILE A 186 -5.47 -13.20 4.11
CA ILE A 186 -5.93 -14.33 4.93
C ILE A 186 -7.40 -14.69 4.62
N ARG A 187 -8.34 -13.75 4.71
CA ARG A 187 -9.78 -14.08 4.63
C ARG A 187 -10.30 -14.34 3.23
N LYS A 188 -9.64 -13.82 2.20
CA LYS A 188 -10.10 -13.96 0.80
C LYS A 188 -9.22 -14.85 -0.05
N LYS A 189 -7.93 -15.03 0.30
CA LYS A 189 -6.97 -15.77 -0.53
C LYS A 189 -6.43 -17.04 0.11
N ALA A 190 -6.20 -17.05 1.42
CA ALA A 190 -5.60 -18.21 2.09
C ALA A 190 -6.49 -19.46 2.14
N ALA A 191 -7.80 -19.32 1.88
CA ALA A 191 -8.76 -20.42 1.82
C ALA A 191 -8.68 -21.36 3.05
N ILE A 192 -8.63 -20.77 4.25
CA ILE A 192 -8.51 -21.52 5.50
C ILE A 192 -9.73 -22.42 5.70
N ASP A 193 -9.48 -23.71 5.84
CA ASP A 193 -10.43 -24.72 6.27
C ASP A 193 -10.46 -24.74 7.80
N ARG A 194 -11.51 -24.14 8.37
CA ARG A 194 -11.67 -24.03 9.82
C ARG A 194 -12.02 -25.34 10.52
N PHE A 195 -12.28 -26.41 9.77
CA PHE A 195 -12.64 -27.71 10.34
C PHE A 195 -11.43 -28.60 10.62
N ARG A 196 -10.23 -28.17 10.21
CA ARG A 196 -8.99 -28.88 10.52
C ARG A 196 -7.85 -27.91 10.85
N PRO A 197 -6.88 -28.31 11.68
CA PRO A 197 -5.66 -27.52 11.86
C PRO A 197 -4.89 -27.42 10.54
N GLN A 198 -4.42 -26.21 10.21
CA GLN A 198 -3.57 -25.94 9.05
C GLN A 198 -2.31 -25.19 9.47
N THR A 199 -1.19 -25.54 8.84
CA THR A 199 0.10 -24.86 8.99
C THR A 199 0.19 -23.69 8.02
N ILE A 200 0.36 -22.48 8.54
CA ILE A 200 0.67 -21.29 7.75
C ILE A 200 2.11 -20.85 8.00
N VAL A 201 2.84 -20.56 6.91
CA VAL A 201 4.15 -19.91 6.95
C VAL A 201 4.00 -18.50 6.40
N ILE A 202 4.62 -17.52 7.06
CA ILE A 202 4.56 -16.11 6.68
C ILE A 202 5.99 -15.60 6.57
N SER A 203 6.42 -15.19 5.38
CA SER A 203 7.72 -14.54 5.22
C SER A 203 7.64 -13.06 5.67
N ALA A 204 8.76 -12.50 6.12
CA ALA A 204 8.81 -11.18 6.76
C ALA A 204 7.77 -10.99 7.89
N ALA A 205 7.55 -12.03 8.71
CA ALA A 205 6.52 -12.07 9.76
C ALA A 205 6.62 -10.95 10.81
N ALA A 206 7.82 -10.38 11.04
CA ALA A 206 8.02 -9.27 11.97
C ALA A 206 7.58 -7.89 11.41
N GLY A 207 7.30 -7.79 10.10
CA GLY A 207 6.81 -6.56 9.48
C GLY A 207 5.33 -6.30 9.77
N SER A 208 4.86 -5.08 9.51
CA SER A 208 3.48 -4.65 9.80
C SER A 208 2.43 -5.59 9.20
N CYS A 209 2.53 -5.92 7.90
CA CYS A 209 1.63 -6.86 7.24
C CYS A 209 1.77 -8.28 7.79
N GLY A 210 3.00 -8.80 7.90
CA GLY A 210 3.27 -10.18 8.31
C GLY A 210 2.76 -10.50 9.72
N THR A 211 2.96 -9.58 10.67
CA THR A 211 2.47 -9.73 12.04
C THR A 211 0.95 -9.78 12.06
N LEU A 212 0.27 -8.85 11.37
CA LEU A 212 -1.19 -8.85 11.31
C LEU A 212 -1.73 -10.10 10.61
N ALA A 213 -1.07 -10.57 9.55
CA ALA A 213 -1.46 -11.78 8.84
C ALA A 213 -1.40 -13.01 9.76
N GLY A 214 -0.35 -13.16 10.58
CA GLY A 214 -0.24 -14.24 11.56
C GLY A 214 -1.32 -14.20 12.62
N GLN A 215 -1.58 -13.01 13.18
CA GLN A 215 -2.64 -12.80 14.16
C GLN A 215 -4.02 -13.16 13.60
N ILE A 216 -4.33 -12.71 12.38
CA ILE A 216 -5.60 -13.00 11.71
C ILE A 216 -5.69 -14.49 11.40
N ALA A 217 -4.64 -15.13 10.86
CA ALA A 217 -4.63 -16.56 10.56
C ALA A 217 -4.90 -17.42 11.80
N ARG A 218 -4.34 -17.04 12.95
CA ARG A 218 -4.65 -17.70 14.24
C ARG A 218 -6.12 -17.59 14.59
N LEU A 219 -6.70 -16.39 14.49
CA LEU A 219 -8.13 -16.15 14.76
C LEU A 219 -9.04 -16.93 13.80
N GLU A 220 -8.54 -17.26 12.61
CA GLU A 220 -9.25 -18.06 11.60
C GLU A 220 -9.08 -19.58 11.79
N GLY A 221 -8.29 -20.04 12.77
CA GLY A 221 -8.20 -21.46 13.14
C GLY A 221 -6.84 -22.13 12.88
N CYS A 222 -5.83 -21.40 12.41
CA CYS A 222 -4.47 -21.94 12.29
C CYS A 222 -3.88 -22.24 13.68
N SER A 223 -3.40 -23.48 13.86
CA SER A 223 -3.33 -24.16 15.16
C SER A 223 -2.11 -23.83 16.00
N ARG A 224 -1.25 -22.96 15.53
CA ARG A 224 0.12 -22.93 16.00
C ARG A 224 0.52 -21.45 16.18
N VAL A 225 0.74 -21.03 17.45
CA VAL A 225 1.26 -19.71 17.92
C VAL A 225 1.84 -19.71 19.39
N THR A 226 2.98 -19.03 19.66
CA THR A 226 3.52 -18.55 20.96
C THR A 226 3.88 -17.02 20.95
N SER A 227 4.52 -16.49 21.98
CA SER A 227 3.87 -15.63 23.00
C SER A 227 4.11 -14.10 22.96
N GLU A 228 4.46 -13.49 21.83
CA GLU A 228 4.46 -12.00 21.71
C GLU A 228 3.81 -11.49 20.41
N LEU A 229 4.07 -12.12 19.28
CA LEU A 229 3.48 -11.77 17.97
C LEU A 229 2.42 -12.77 17.50
N MET A 230 2.06 -13.70 18.36
CA MET A 230 1.19 -14.80 18.05
C MET A 230 1.76 -15.75 16.94
N PHE A 231 2.92 -16.40 17.14
CA PHE A 231 3.55 -17.43 16.24
C PHE A 231 4.31 -18.53 17.04
N ASP A 232 4.25 -19.84 16.73
CA ASP A 232 4.94 -20.89 17.56
C ASP A 232 6.41 -21.00 17.26
N GLY A 233 6.79 -20.55 16.08
CA GLY A 233 8.13 -20.66 15.59
C GLY A 233 8.44 -19.45 14.75
N ALA A 234 9.68 -19.01 14.86
CA ALA A 234 10.30 -18.09 13.93
C ALA A 234 11.52 -18.80 13.34
N ILE A 235 11.79 -18.50 12.07
CA ILE A 235 12.95 -19.02 11.36
C ILE A 235 13.83 -17.80 11.05
N ASN A 236 15.04 -17.78 11.59
CA ASN A 236 16.03 -16.79 11.17
C ASN A 236 16.80 -17.32 9.96
N TYR A 237 16.27 -17.08 8.76
CA TYR A 237 16.85 -17.61 7.51
C TYR A 237 18.29 -17.13 7.23
N ARG A 238 18.83 -16.19 8.02
CA ARG A 238 20.24 -15.76 7.95
C ARG A 238 21.18 -16.64 8.78
N GLU A 239 20.64 -17.39 9.73
CA GLU A 239 21.39 -18.18 10.71
C GLU A 239 21.10 -19.68 10.59
N GLU A 240 19.96 -20.06 10.00
CA GLU A 240 19.58 -21.47 9.85
C GLU A 240 18.99 -21.78 8.46
N SER A 241 19.03 -23.06 8.10
CA SER A 241 18.36 -23.61 6.92
C SER A 241 16.84 -23.55 7.11
N ILE A 242 16.15 -22.92 6.16
CA ILE A 242 14.68 -22.85 6.17
C ILE A 242 14.08 -24.26 6.11
N SER A 243 14.65 -25.17 5.31
CA SER A 243 14.13 -26.52 5.16
C SER A 243 14.25 -27.33 6.45
N ASP A 244 15.37 -27.20 7.17
CA ASP A 244 15.59 -27.92 8.43
C ASP A 244 14.67 -27.36 9.52
N ALA A 245 14.52 -26.04 9.56
CA ALA A 245 13.62 -25.36 10.48
C ALA A 245 12.14 -25.72 10.22
N LEU A 246 11.72 -25.79 8.96
CA LEU A 246 10.38 -26.24 8.57
C LEU A 246 10.15 -27.71 8.90
N SER A 247 11.14 -28.59 8.70
CA SER A 247 11.03 -30.00 9.11
C SER A 247 10.78 -30.14 10.61
N ARG A 248 11.32 -29.23 11.43
CA ARG A 248 11.13 -29.17 12.89
C ARG A 248 9.81 -28.52 13.29
N LEU A 249 9.45 -27.39 12.68
CA LEU A 249 8.31 -26.56 13.08
C LEU A 249 6.99 -26.99 12.41
N ALA A 250 7.08 -27.52 11.20
CA ALA A 250 5.99 -27.94 10.33
C ALA A 250 6.27 -29.33 9.73
N PRO A 251 6.43 -30.39 10.57
CA PRO A 251 6.81 -31.73 10.11
C PRO A 251 5.80 -32.35 9.14
N ASP A 252 4.53 -31.97 9.22
CA ASP A 252 3.48 -32.42 8.30
C ASP A 252 3.43 -31.61 7.00
N GLY A 253 4.33 -30.63 6.82
CA GLY A 253 4.36 -29.71 5.69
C GLY A 253 3.51 -28.45 5.89
N VAL A 254 3.63 -27.55 4.91
CA VAL A 254 2.97 -26.23 4.87
C VAL A 254 1.66 -26.31 4.09
N ASP A 255 0.54 -25.91 4.70
CA ASP A 255 -0.75 -25.80 4.01
C ASP A 255 -0.88 -24.47 3.26
N ILE A 256 -0.41 -23.37 3.88
CA ILE A 256 -0.60 -22.01 3.40
C ILE A 256 0.73 -21.26 3.50
N TYR A 257 1.13 -20.57 2.43
CA TYR A 257 2.27 -19.68 2.44
C TYR A 257 1.83 -18.24 2.12
N PHE A 258 1.99 -17.35 3.09
CA PHE A 258 1.81 -15.91 2.90
C PHE A 258 3.15 -15.29 2.51
N ASP A 259 3.34 -15.05 1.22
CA ASP A 259 4.61 -14.61 0.66
C ASP A 259 4.72 -13.08 0.59
N ASN A 260 5.63 -12.52 1.38
CA ASN A 260 6.01 -11.10 1.36
C ASN A 260 7.38 -10.83 0.73
N VAL A 261 8.18 -11.86 0.43
CA VAL A 261 9.62 -11.67 0.10
C VAL A 261 10.05 -12.29 -1.22
N GLY A 262 9.46 -13.41 -1.64
CA GLY A 262 9.89 -14.13 -2.84
C GLY A 262 11.26 -14.82 -2.70
N GLY A 263 11.86 -15.14 -3.85
CA GLY A 263 13.23 -15.65 -3.95
C GLY A 263 13.46 -16.96 -3.19
N PHE A 264 14.68 -17.14 -2.67
CA PHE A 264 15.11 -18.40 -2.05
C PHE A 264 14.27 -18.80 -0.82
N VAL A 265 13.65 -17.83 -0.13
CA VAL A 265 12.74 -18.12 0.99
C VAL A 265 11.50 -18.83 0.46
N SER A 266 10.90 -18.28 -0.60
CA SER A 266 9.73 -18.88 -1.25
C SER A 266 10.07 -20.23 -1.87
N ASP A 267 11.22 -20.37 -2.51
CA ASP A 267 11.66 -21.66 -3.05
C ASP A 267 11.74 -22.73 -1.95
N ALA A 268 12.34 -22.40 -0.80
CA ALA A 268 12.47 -23.32 0.33
C ALA A 268 11.11 -23.67 0.97
N VAL A 269 10.19 -22.70 1.09
CA VAL A 269 8.84 -22.96 1.62
C VAL A 269 8.01 -23.80 0.64
N ILE A 270 8.07 -23.50 -0.66
CA ILE A 270 7.36 -24.22 -1.72
C ILE A 270 7.82 -25.68 -1.77
N GLN A 271 9.10 -25.96 -1.56
CA GLN A 271 9.63 -27.33 -1.47
C GLN A 271 9.08 -28.13 -0.26
N ASN A 272 8.49 -27.45 0.72
CA ASN A 272 7.97 -28.04 1.96
C ASN A 272 6.43 -27.93 2.06
N VAL A 273 5.73 -27.61 0.96
CA VAL A 273 4.26 -27.60 0.94
C VAL A 273 3.71 -29.02 0.99
N LYS A 274 2.51 -29.17 1.56
CA LYS A 274 1.80 -30.45 1.57
C LYS A 274 1.46 -30.91 0.17
N GLU A 275 1.78 -32.17 -0.11
CA GLU A 275 1.37 -32.89 -1.31
C GLU A 275 0.45 -34.05 -0.95
N THR A 276 -0.38 -34.46 -1.89
CA THR A 276 -1.17 -35.68 -1.78
C THR A 276 -0.41 -36.80 -2.46
N VAL A 277 0.08 -37.76 -1.68
CA VAL A 277 0.92 -38.86 -2.15
C VAL A 277 0.11 -40.15 -2.16
N TYR A 278 -0.01 -40.78 -3.34
CA TYR A 278 -0.45 -42.17 -3.46
C TYR A 278 0.78 -43.08 -3.57
N GLU A 279 0.74 -44.26 -2.98
CA GLU A 279 1.85 -45.23 -2.99
C GLU A 279 1.63 -46.30 -4.06
N GLY A 280 2.67 -46.55 -4.86
CA GLY A 280 2.72 -47.56 -5.92
C GLY A 280 2.08 -47.12 -7.25
N LEU A 281 2.72 -47.51 -8.36
CA LEU A 281 2.27 -47.14 -9.72
C LEU A 281 0.81 -47.54 -10.00
N SER A 282 0.33 -48.64 -9.42
CA SER A 282 -1.06 -49.11 -9.56
C SER A 282 -2.10 -48.11 -9.03
N ALA A 283 -1.70 -47.21 -8.14
CA ALA A 283 -2.58 -46.19 -7.58
C ALA A 283 -2.73 -44.96 -8.50
N ALA A 284 -1.92 -44.84 -9.56
CA ALA A 284 -1.93 -43.67 -10.45
C ALA A 284 -3.30 -43.38 -11.11
N PRO A 285 -4.09 -44.37 -11.56
CA PRO A 285 -5.43 -44.10 -12.09
C PRO A 285 -6.37 -43.50 -11.04
N GLN A 286 -6.32 -44.02 -9.80
CA GLN A 286 -7.17 -43.53 -8.71
C GLN A 286 -6.75 -42.12 -8.28
N ALA A 287 -5.44 -41.89 -8.16
CA ALA A 287 -4.88 -40.56 -7.94
C ALA A 287 -5.43 -39.57 -8.99
N PHE A 288 -5.31 -39.89 -10.28
CA PHE A 288 -5.82 -39.00 -11.34
C PHE A 288 -7.32 -38.69 -11.20
N VAL A 289 -8.16 -39.69 -10.88
CA VAL A 289 -9.60 -39.49 -10.63
C VAL A 289 -9.84 -38.58 -9.43
N ASP A 290 -9.15 -38.81 -8.33
CA ASP A 290 -9.31 -38.03 -7.10
C ASP A 290 -8.79 -36.59 -7.25
N MET A 291 -7.74 -36.37 -8.06
CA MET A 291 -7.28 -35.03 -8.46
C MET A 291 -8.36 -34.28 -9.24
N MET A 292 -9.00 -34.93 -10.22
CA MET A 292 -10.09 -34.32 -10.99
C MET A 292 -11.33 -34.02 -10.14
N ALA A 293 -11.51 -34.77 -9.04
CA ALA A 293 -12.54 -34.53 -8.04
C ALA A 293 -12.14 -33.50 -6.96
N GLY A 294 -10.93 -32.91 -7.05
CA GLY A 294 -10.45 -31.90 -6.11
C GLY A 294 -10.10 -32.45 -4.71
N LYS A 295 -9.76 -33.73 -4.60
CA LYS A 295 -9.43 -34.37 -3.31
C LYS A 295 -7.97 -34.22 -2.89
N ASN A 296 -7.14 -33.51 -3.66
CA ASN A 296 -5.75 -33.23 -3.31
C ASN A 296 -5.58 -31.95 -2.48
N ILE A 297 -4.60 -32.01 -1.59
CA ILE A 297 -3.86 -30.85 -1.08
C ILE A 297 -2.57 -30.74 -1.90
N GLY A 298 -2.29 -29.55 -2.42
CA GLY A 298 -1.09 -29.28 -3.23
C GLY A 298 -1.00 -30.15 -4.48
N LYS A 299 0.22 -30.54 -4.87
CA LYS A 299 0.43 -31.45 -6.00
C LYS A 299 -0.05 -32.85 -5.62
N MET A 300 -0.77 -33.52 -6.53
CA MET A 300 -0.98 -34.96 -6.43
C MET A 300 0.17 -35.69 -7.11
N VAL A 301 0.85 -36.55 -6.35
CA VAL A 301 1.99 -37.36 -6.80
C VAL A 301 1.78 -38.83 -6.48
N VAL A 302 2.41 -39.69 -7.27
CA VAL A 302 2.46 -41.13 -7.02
C VAL A 302 3.90 -41.48 -6.72
N LYS A 303 4.16 -41.96 -5.51
CA LYS A 303 5.46 -42.45 -5.10
C LYS A 303 5.60 -43.91 -5.53
N LEU A 304 6.73 -44.24 -6.16
CA LEU A 304 7.01 -45.55 -6.72
C LEU A 304 7.75 -46.45 -5.73
#